data_AF-A0A1Y1QE38-F1
#
_entry.id   AF-A0A1Y1QE38-F1
#
_cell.length_a   1.000
_cell.length_b   1.000
_cell.length_c   1.000
_cell.angle_alpha   90.00
_cell.angle_beta   90.00
_cell.angle_gamma   90.00
#
_symmetry.space_group_name_H-M   'P 1'
#
loop_
_entity.id
_entity.type
_entity.pdbx_description
1 polymer ?
#
loop_
_entity_poly.entity_id
_entity_poly.type
_entity_poly.pdbx_seq_one_letter_code
_entity_poly.pdbx_strand_id
1 'polypeptide(L)'
;MYLKFVASVPLFILVLSGCADLGAVRSYADESAKLSSYTDLTKRFRDTYDRENPYLYGTAIVAAKKNDDKRKVVYNDLIKIHKTIFTYMVTLGKLAGSNTFDLSSNIDDLSVKIKEYSDLNIDKKQVDAVANISKVISKWILSSHQEKSVRDMIKDGNADVQTVLNGMLFVLDIYKKTNESEKQSVINTLQREILISNNEGNLLLVVLGNVQLQNKIKEYAEVSSNYDNAYSGIKTIAAGHQKLYDNINDISNSDMNKLIEGIANDIKLVRDSFEIIHN
;
A
#
# COMPACT_ATOMS: atom_id res chain seq x y z
N MET A 1 -16.37 23.86 77.57
CA MET A 1 -16.41 24.34 76.18
C MET A 1 -15.11 23.92 75.50
N TYR A 2 -15.08 22.74 74.87
CA TYR A 2 -13.93 22.24 74.13
C TYR A 2 -14.38 22.00 72.68
N LEU A 3 -13.88 22.82 71.76
CA LEU A 3 -14.17 22.74 70.33
C LEU A 3 -13.29 21.63 69.72
N LYS A 4 -13.91 20.59 69.16
CA LYS A 4 -13.22 19.55 68.37
C LYS A 4 -13.03 20.06 66.94
N PHE A 5 -11.78 20.27 66.54
CA PHE A 5 -11.39 20.47 65.14
C PHE A 5 -11.56 19.15 64.39
N VAL A 6 -12.52 19.09 63.47
CA VAL A 6 -12.64 18.01 62.49
C VAL A 6 -11.74 18.38 61.30
N ALA A 7 -10.56 17.79 61.25
CA ALA A 7 -9.68 17.89 60.09
C ALA A 7 -10.24 16.98 58.98
N SER A 8 -10.86 17.59 57.96
CA SER A 8 -11.30 16.91 56.75
C SER A 8 -10.08 16.70 55.85
N VAL A 9 -9.66 15.45 55.66
CA VAL A 9 -8.57 15.07 54.75
C VAL A 9 -9.15 14.86 53.35
N PRO A 10 -8.75 15.62 52.32
CA PRO A 10 -9.18 15.35 50.96
C PRO A 10 -8.43 14.11 50.43
N LEU A 11 -9.18 13.03 50.19
CA LEU A 11 -8.70 11.82 49.55
C LEU A 11 -8.43 12.11 48.06
N PHE A 12 -7.19 12.44 47.74
CA PHE A 12 -6.69 12.53 46.37
C PHE A 12 -6.66 11.11 45.77
N ILE A 13 -7.69 10.74 45.02
CA ILE A 13 -7.68 9.54 44.18
C ILE A 13 -6.71 9.82 43.01
N LEU A 14 -5.46 9.40 43.17
CA LEU A 14 -4.50 9.25 42.08
C LEU A 14 -5.04 8.19 41.13
N VAL A 15 -5.76 8.63 40.10
CA VAL A 15 -6.05 7.79 38.94
C VAL A 15 -4.68 7.53 38.30
N LEU A 16 -4.13 6.35 38.55
CA LEU A 16 -3.03 5.77 37.78
C LEU A 16 -3.55 5.49 36.37
N SER A 17 -3.75 6.55 35.59
CA SER A 17 -3.75 6.46 34.13
C SER A 17 -2.30 6.18 33.74
N GLY A 18 -1.91 4.91 33.81
CA GLY A 18 -0.74 4.45 33.08
C GLY A 18 -0.97 4.83 31.64
N CYS A 19 -0.17 5.78 31.12
CA CYS A 19 -0.16 6.06 29.70
C CYS A 19 0.21 4.75 29.01
N ALA A 20 -0.77 4.11 28.38
CA ALA A 20 -0.51 2.95 27.55
C ALA A 20 0.51 3.36 26.48
N ASP A 21 1.66 2.67 26.45
CA ASP A 21 2.67 2.92 25.43
C ASP A 21 2.19 2.34 24.09
N LEU A 22 1.68 3.22 23.24
CA LEU A 22 1.22 2.92 21.89
C LEU A 22 2.30 3.17 20.83
N GLY A 23 3.56 3.36 21.25
CA GLY A 23 4.67 3.70 20.36
C GLY A 23 4.84 2.70 19.21
N ALA A 24 4.70 1.41 19.49
CA ALA A 24 4.80 0.37 18.47
C ALA A 24 3.65 0.41 17.46
N VAL A 25 2.41 0.60 17.93
CA VAL A 25 1.23 0.75 17.05
C VAL A 25 1.40 1.97 16.15
N ARG A 26 1.89 3.08 16.71
CA ARG A 26 2.21 4.30 15.97
C ARG A 26 3.28 4.05 14.89
N SER A 27 4.39 3.43 15.27
CA SER A 27 5.51 3.09 14.36
C SER A 27 5.01 2.23 13.20
N TYR A 28 4.28 1.15 13.50
CA TYR A 28 3.66 0.27 12.51
C TYR A 28 2.72 1.03 11.56
N ALA A 29 1.82 1.86 12.11
CA ALA A 29 0.85 2.60 11.31
C ALA A 29 1.54 3.63 10.40
N ASP A 30 2.53 4.36 10.91
CA ASP A 30 3.29 5.34 10.14
C ASP A 30 4.11 4.66 9.02
N GLU A 31 4.81 3.56 9.31
CA GLU A 31 5.57 2.84 8.29
C GLU A 31 4.65 2.18 7.24
N SER A 32 3.49 1.66 7.66
CA SER A 32 2.48 1.12 6.74
C SER A 32 1.93 2.21 5.79
N ALA A 33 1.69 3.41 6.31
CA ALA A 33 1.22 4.55 5.51
C ALA A 33 2.28 5.05 4.51
N LYS A 34 3.57 4.85 4.78
CA LYS A 34 4.66 5.27 3.88
C LYS A 34 4.91 4.34 2.70
N LEU A 35 4.21 3.21 2.59
CA LEU A 35 4.40 2.27 1.48
C LEU A 35 3.78 2.82 0.17
N SER A 36 4.46 3.81 -0.43
CA SER A 36 4.01 4.56 -1.63
C SER A 36 4.24 3.83 -2.95
N SER A 37 5.17 2.87 -2.99
CA SER A 37 5.59 2.13 -4.19
C SER A 37 4.45 1.42 -4.93
N TYR A 38 3.36 1.10 -4.24
CA TYR A 38 2.16 0.55 -4.87
C TYR A 38 1.50 1.49 -5.89
N THR A 39 1.54 2.80 -5.65
CA THR A 39 0.94 3.80 -6.55
C THR A 39 1.75 3.97 -7.83
N ASP A 40 3.07 3.88 -7.74
CA ASP A 40 3.97 3.89 -8.90
C ASP A 40 3.77 2.64 -9.76
N LEU A 41 3.62 1.46 -9.15
CA LEU A 41 3.31 0.22 -9.87
C LEU A 41 1.91 0.26 -10.51
N THR A 42 0.94 0.90 -9.86
CA THR A 42 -0.41 1.12 -10.41
C THR A 42 -0.36 2.08 -11.62
N LYS A 43 0.45 3.14 -11.53
CA LYS A 43 0.70 4.06 -12.65
C LYS A 43 1.44 3.34 -13.79
N ARG A 44 2.46 2.54 -13.47
CA ARG A 44 3.17 1.71 -14.45
C ARG A 44 2.21 0.76 -15.17
N PHE A 45 1.30 0.11 -14.44
CA PHE A 45 0.27 -0.73 -15.04
C PHE A 45 -0.63 0.07 -16.00
N ARG A 46 -1.12 1.24 -15.58
CA ARG A 46 -1.92 2.14 -16.45
C ARG A 46 -1.16 2.49 -17.73
N ASP A 47 0.12 2.84 -17.61
CA ASP A 47 0.95 3.35 -18.71
C ASP A 47 1.65 2.25 -19.53
N THR A 48 1.24 0.99 -19.40
CA THR A 48 1.85 -0.13 -20.15
C THR A 48 1.82 0.10 -21.67
N TYR A 49 0.71 0.61 -22.21
CA TYR A 49 0.62 0.83 -23.66
C TYR A 49 1.66 1.84 -24.16
N ASP A 50 1.85 2.95 -23.44
CA ASP A 50 2.81 3.97 -23.86
C ASP A 50 4.25 3.42 -23.92
N ARG A 51 4.59 2.47 -23.04
CA ARG A 51 5.90 1.80 -23.02
C ARG A 51 6.02 0.70 -24.08
N GLU A 52 4.96 -0.03 -24.35
CA GLU A 52 4.98 -1.15 -25.30
C GLU A 52 4.82 -0.67 -26.75
N ASN A 53 4.11 0.45 -26.99
CA ASN A 53 3.73 0.94 -28.31
C ASN A 53 4.89 1.06 -29.33
N PRO A 54 6.11 1.50 -28.97
CA PRO A 54 7.25 1.52 -29.90
C PRO A 54 7.67 0.15 -30.45
N TYR A 55 7.23 -0.93 -29.79
CA TYR A 55 7.61 -2.30 -30.10
C TYR A 55 6.45 -3.11 -30.71
N LEU A 56 5.30 -2.47 -30.95
CA LEU A 56 4.13 -3.13 -31.51
C LEU A 56 4.02 -2.88 -33.01
N TYR A 57 3.56 -3.92 -33.71
CA TYR A 57 3.27 -3.85 -35.14
C TYR A 57 1.94 -4.53 -35.46
N GLY A 58 1.29 -4.08 -36.54
CA GLY A 58 0.09 -4.71 -37.09
C GLY A 58 -1.08 -4.76 -36.10
N THR A 59 -1.74 -5.91 -36.03
CA THR A 59 -2.97 -6.10 -35.23
C THR A 59 -2.73 -6.06 -33.72
N ALA A 60 -1.48 -6.22 -33.25
CA ALA A 60 -1.14 -6.14 -31.83
C ALA A 60 -1.44 -4.74 -31.24
N ILE A 61 -1.27 -3.68 -32.04
CA ILE A 61 -1.56 -2.29 -31.62
C ILE A 61 -3.03 -2.13 -31.21
N VAL A 62 -3.95 -2.72 -31.97
CA VAL A 62 -5.40 -2.62 -31.70
C VAL A 62 -5.76 -3.30 -30.38
N ALA A 63 -5.21 -4.50 -30.14
CA ALA A 63 -5.42 -5.23 -28.89
C ALA A 63 -4.81 -4.48 -27.69
N ALA A 64 -3.60 -3.96 -27.84
CA ALA A 64 -2.92 -3.20 -26.80
C ALA A 64 -3.67 -1.90 -26.45
N LYS A 65 -4.19 -1.17 -27.45
CA LYS A 65 -5.01 0.03 -27.23
C LYS A 65 -6.33 -0.29 -26.52
N LYS A 66 -6.99 -1.38 -26.85
CA LYS A 66 -8.19 -1.83 -26.13
C LYS A 66 -7.89 -2.13 -24.66
N ASN A 67 -6.75 -2.75 -24.38
CA ASN A 67 -6.31 -3.01 -23.01
C ASN A 67 -5.93 -1.71 -22.29
N ASP A 68 -5.27 -0.76 -22.96
CA ASP A 68 -4.98 0.59 -22.42
C ASP A 68 -6.26 1.28 -21.92
N ASP A 69 -7.30 1.30 -22.74
CA ASP A 69 -8.57 1.94 -22.38
C ASP A 69 -9.17 1.30 -21.13
N LYS A 70 -9.13 -0.04 -21.01
CA LYS A 70 -9.56 -0.76 -19.80
C LYS A 70 -8.74 -0.33 -18.58
N ARG A 71 -7.40 -0.28 -18.68
CA ARG A 71 -6.51 0.09 -17.58
C ARG A 71 -6.73 1.53 -17.12
N LYS A 72 -6.98 2.46 -18.05
CA LYS A 72 -7.27 3.87 -17.76
C LYS A 72 -8.61 4.05 -17.05
N VAL A 73 -9.64 3.27 -17.42
CA VAL A 73 -10.96 3.30 -16.76
C VAL A 73 -10.86 2.90 -15.29
N VAL A 74 -10.10 1.85 -14.97
CA VAL A 74 -9.98 1.32 -13.59
C VAL A 74 -9.03 2.12 -12.70
N TYR A 75 -8.10 2.88 -13.30
CA TYR A 75 -6.99 3.53 -12.58
C TYR A 75 -7.44 4.36 -11.37
N ASN A 76 -8.45 5.21 -11.54
CA ASN A 76 -8.89 6.09 -10.45
C ASN A 76 -9.44 5.30 -9.26
N ASP A 77 -10.13 4.19 -9.51
CA ASP A 77 -10.65 3.34 -8.43
C ASP A 77 -9.54 2.55 -7.73
N LEU A 78 -8.52 2.12 -8.46
CA LEU A 78 -7.32 1.50 -7.89
C LEU A 78 -6.56 2.46 -6.96
N ILE A 79 -6.44 3.73 -7.36
CA ILE A 79 -5.85 4.78 -6.51
C ILE A 79 -6.71 5.02 -5.25
N LYS A 80 -8.04 5.03 -5.37
CA LYS A 80 -8.93 5.15 -4.20
C LYS A 80 -8.78 3.99 -3.22
N ILE A 81 -8.62 2.76 -3.71
CA ILE A 81 -8.35 1.59 -2.85
C ILE A 81 -7.09 1.83 -2.02
N HIS A 82 -6.00 2.24 -2.67
CA HIS A 82 -4.74 2.55 -1.97
C HIS A 82 -4.90 3.68 -0.94
N LYS A 83 -5.53 4.80 -1.34
CA LYS A 83 -5.81 5.93 -0.45
C LYS A 83 -6.65 5.53 0.76
N THR A 84 -7.56 4.57 0.61
CA THR A 84 -8.40 4.08 1.72
C THR A 84 -7.55 3.40 2.79
N ILE A 85 -6.64 2.50 2.40
CA ILE A 85 -5.70 1.86 3.33
C ILE A 85 -4.73 2.87 3.92
N PHE A 86 -4.17 3.76 3.11
CA PHE A 86 -3.32 4.85 3.59
C PHE A 86 -4.02 5.66 4.69
N THR A 87 -5.24 6.14 4.42
CA THR A 87 -6.00 6.98 5.36
C THR A 87 -6.38 6.21 6.62
N TYR A 88 -6.68 4.92 6.49
CA TYR A 88 -6.90 4.04 7.64
C TYR A 88 -5.66 3.98 8.53
N MET A 89 -4.48 3.74 7.96
CA MET A 89 -3.23 3.66 8.71
C MET A 89 -2.84 5.00 9.33
N VAL A 90 -2.99 6.11 8.61
CA VAL A 90 -2.76 7.45 9.19
C VAL A 90 -3.70 7.73 10.36
N THR A 91 -4.98 7.37 10.23
CA THR A 91 -5.96 7.57 11.31
C THR A 91 -5.61 6.72 12.52
N LEU A 92 -5.22 5.45 12.32
CA LEU A 92 -4.72 4.57 13.38
C LEU A 92 -3.48 5.16 14.06
N GLY A 93 -2.51 5.65 13.28
CA GLY A 93 -1.31 6.30 13.76
C GLY A 93 -1.63 7.53 14.62
N LYS A 94 -2.56 8.38 14.18
CA LYS A 94 -3.01 9.56 14.95
C LYS A 94 -3.68 9.15 16.27
N LEU A 95 -4.52 8.12 16.27
CA LEU A 95 -5.08 7.57 17.51
C LEU A 95 -4.02 6.97 18.43
N ALA A 96 -2.88 6.52 17.89
CA ALA A 96 -1.71 6.07 18.63
C ALA A 96 -0.69 7.20 18.92
N GLY A 97 -1.04 8.46 18.62
CA GLY A 97 -0.24 9.63 19.01
C GLY A 97 0.76 10.09 17.95
N SER A 98 0.57 9.68 16.69
CA SER A 98 1.31 10.22 15.54
C SER A 98 0.90 11.66 15.24
N ASN A 99 1.88 12.45 14.84
CA ASN A 99 1.73 13.76 14.23
C ASN A 99 2.44 13.81 12.86
N THR A 100 2.79 12.64 12.30
CA THR A 100 3.59 12.51 11.07
C THR A 100 2.86 13.01 9.83
N PHE A 101 1.53 12.85 9.78
CA PHE A 101 0.71 13.18 8.61
C PHE A 101 -0.42 14.14 8.99
N ASP A 102 -0.69 15.11 8.11
CA ASP A 102 -1.87 15.96 8.22
C ASP A 102 -3.08 15.28 7.56
N LEU A 103 -4.13 15.04 8.35
CA LEU A 103 -5.37 14.43 7.88
C LEU A 103 -6.31 15.44 7.23
N SER A 104 -6.13 16.75 7.44
CA SER A 104 -7.08 17.80 7.00
C SER A 104 -7.37 17.76 5.49
N SER A 105 -6.37 17.45 4.68
CA SER A 105 -6.48 17.33 3.22
C SER A 105 -7.12 16.02 2.73
N ASN A 106 -7.27 15.01 3.60
CA ASN A 106 -7.75 13.68 3.25
C ASN A 106 -9.20 13.40 3.70
N ILE A 107 -9.82 14.31 4.46
CA ILE A 107 -11.18 14.15 5.01
C ILE A 107 -12.26 14.35 3.93
N ASP A 108 -12.03 15.26 2.99
CA ASP A 108 -13.04 15.62 1.97
C ASP A 108 -13.32 14.50 0.95
N ASP A 109 -12.46 13.48 0.88
CA ASP A 109 -12.55 12.34 -0.06
C ASP A 109 -13.04 11.03 0.60
N LEU A 110 -13.59 11.10 1.83
CA LEU A 110 -13.97 9.90 2.60
C LEU A 110 -15.17 9.13 2.02
N SER A 111 -15.99 9.74 1.16
CA SER A 111 -17.05 9.03 0.43
C SER A 111 -16.48 8.27 -0.77
N VAL A 112 -15.74 7.19 -0.48
CA VAL A 112 -15.10 6.38 -1.51
C VAL A 112 -16.14 5.51 -2.21
N LYS A 113 -16.41 5.83 -3.48
CA LYS A 113 -17.14 4.95 -4.39
C LYS A 113 -16.17 4.38 -5.42
N ILE A 114 -16.05 3.06 -5.41
CA ILE A 114 -15.35 2.27 -6.43
C ILE A 114 -16.35 1.33 -7.11
N LYS A 115 -16.04 0.92 -8.35
CA LYS A 115 -16.85 -0.05 -9.10
C LYS A 115 -16.30 -1.47 -8.94
N GLU A 116 -17.13 -2.43 -9.30
CA GLU A 116 -16.70 -3.82 -9.48
C GLU A 116 -15.95 -3.98 -10.81
N TYR A 117 -14.89 -4.78 -10.80
CA TYR A 117 -14.07 -5.12 -11.95
C TYR A 117 -13.71 -6.61 -11.91
N SER A 118 -14.50 -7.44 -12.60
CA SER A 118 -14.29 -8.89 -12.65
C SER A 118 -12.91 -9.28 -13.16
N ASP A 119 -12.40 -8.57 -14.17
CA ASP A 119 -11.07 -8.78 -14.77
C ASP A 119 -9.93 -8.55 -13.74
N LEU A 120 -10.20 -7.81 -12.65
CA LEU A 120 -9.26 -7.52 -11.57
C LEU A 120 -9.63 -8.22 -10.26
N ASN A 121 -10.65 -9.08 -10.26
CA ASN A 121 -11.24 -9.69 -9.06
C ASN A 121 -11.61 -8.65 -7.97
N ILE A 122 -11.99 -7.44 -8.39
CA ILE A 122 -12.61 -6.45 -7.53
C ILE A 122 -14.10 -6.73 -7.58
N ASP A 123 -14.56 -7.62 -6.71
CA ASP A 123 -15.95 -8.01 -6.61
C ASP A 123 -16.71 -7.14 -5.59
N LYS A 124 -18.00 -7.43 -5.42
CA LYS A 124 -18.84 -6.75 -4.43
C LYS A 124 -18.21 -6.77 -3.02
N LYS A 125 -17.56 -7.87 -2.63
CA LYS A 125 -16.94 -7.99 -1.30
C LYS A 125 -15.80 -6.98 -1.13
N GLN A 126 -14.97 -6.79 -2.15
CA GLN A 126 -13.93 -5.75 -2.14
C GLN A 126 -14.52 -4.35 -2.09
N VAL A 127 -15.55 -4.08 -2.90
CA VAL A 127 -16.24 -2.78 -2.93
C VAL A 127 -16.86 -2.44 -1.57
N ASP A 128 -17.55 -3.39 -0.96
CA ASP A 128 -18.17 -3.22 0.36
C ASP A 128 -17.11 -3.00 1.45
N ALA A 129 -15.99 -3.73 1.40
CA ALA A 129 -14.90 -3.60 2.37
C ALA A 129 -14.27 -2.20 2.31
N VAL A 130 -14.00 -1.67 1.12
CA VAL A 130 -13.52 -0.28 0.95
C VAL A 130 -14.50 0.72 1.57
N ALA A 131 -15.79 0.59 1.26
CA ALA A 131 -16.82 1.48 1.81
C ALA A 131 -16.94 1.37 3.34
N ASN A 132 -16.76 0.19 3.92
CA ASN A 132 -16.81 -0.01 5.36
C ASN A 132 -15.58 0.56 6.06
N ILE A 133 -14.38 0.43 5.48
CA ILE A 133 -13.17 1.09 6.01
C ILE A 133 -13.38 2.61 6.04
N SER A 134 -13.97 3.21 5.00
CA SER A 134 -14.31 4.65 5.00
C SER A 134 -15.23 5.04 6.16
N LYS A 135 -16.21 4.20 6.52
CA LYS A 135 -17.08 4.43 7.69
C LYS A 135 -16.29 4.33 9.00
N VAL A 136 -15.41 3.35 9.11
CA VAL A 136 -14.53 3.20 10.29
C VAL A 136 -13.63 4.43 10.44
N ILE A 137 -13.00 4.89 9.36
CA ILE A 137 -12.20 6.13 9.37
C ILE A 137 -13.05 7.30 9.84
N SER A 138 -14.23 7.50 9.24
CA SER A 138 -15.13 8.62 9.57
C SER A 138 -15.54 8.62 11.04
N LYS A 139 -15.76 7.44 11.63
CA LYS A 139 -16.10 7.28 13.06
C LYS A 139 -14.96 7.72 13.97
N TRP A 140 -13.71 7.53 13.56
CA TRP A 140 -12.54 7.65 14.44
C TRP A 140 -11.64 8.87 14.17
N ILE A 141 -11.81 9.56 13.04
CA ILE A 141 -10.90 10.64 12.60
C ILE A 141 -10.84 11.86 13.56
N LEU A 142 -11.92 12.10 14.30
CA LEU A 142 -12.03 13.17 15.29
C LEU A 142 -11.82 12.68 16.74
N SER A 143 -11.58 11.39 16.94
CA SER A 143 -11.39 10.83 18.26
C SER A 143 -10.03 11.24 18.84
N SER A 144 -10.00 11.41 20.16
CA SER A 144 -8.76 11.71 20.88
C SER A 144 -7.83 10.50 20.92
N HIS A 145 -6.53 10.76 21.08
CA HIS A 145 -5.53 9.74 21.36
C HIS A 145 -5.91 8.95 22.62
N GLN A 146 -6.28 7.68 22.45
CA GLN A 146 -6.64 6.79 23.55
C GLN A 146 -6.48 5.32 23.12
N GLU A 147 -5.92 4.50 24.01
CA GLU A 147 -5.78 3.05 23.79
C GLU A 147 -7.11 2.38 23.41
N LYS A 148 -8.21 2.78 24.07
CA LYS A 148 -9.54 2.28 23.73
C LYS A 148 -9.93 2.58 22.28
N SER A 149 -9.69 3.80 21.80
CA SER A 149 -9.99 4.19 20.42
C SER A 149 -9.16 3.40 19.41
N VAL A 150 -7.88 3.16 19.72
CA VAL A 150 -7.01 2.29 18.91
C VAL A 150 -7.59 0.87 18.84
N ARG A 151 -7.92 0.27 19.99
CA ARG A 151 -8.50 -1.08 20.04
C ARG A 151 -9.80 -1.18 19.26
N ASP A 152 -10.72 -0.25 19.49
CA ASP A 152 -12.03 -0.29 18.86
C ASP A 152 -11.93 -0.05 17.34
N MET A 153 -11.02 0.80 16.87
CA MET A 153 -10.78 1.00 15.43
C MET A 153 -10.18 -0.23 14.73
N ILE A 154 -9.22 -0.92 15.37
CA ILE A 154 -8.65 -2.16 14.84
C ILE A 154 -9.74 -3.24 14.79
N LYS A 155 -10.53 -3.37 15.87
CA LYS A 155 -11.62 -4.35 15.95
C LYS A 155 -12.70 -4.11 14.89
N ASP A 156 -13.13 -2.86 14.73
CA ASP A 156 -14.15 -2.48 13.75
C ASP A 156 -13.65 -2.65 12.30
N GLY A 157 -12.35 -2.48 12.05
CA GLY A 157 -11.79 -2.45 10.71
C GLY A 157 -11.14 -3.74 10.21
N ASN A 158 -10.73 -4.68 11.08
CA ASN A 158 -9.84 -5.79 10.69
C ASN A 158 -10.35 -6.61 9.50
N ALA A 159 -11.59 -7.09 9.54
CA ALA A 159 -12.11 -7.94 8.47
C ALA A 159 -12.10 -7.26 7.10
N ASP A 160 -12.45 -5.97 7.04
CA ASP A 160 -12.47 -5.20 5.80
C ASP A 160 -11.04 -4.83 5.35
N VAL A 161 -10.15 -4.44 6.27
CA VAL A 161 -8.73 -4.18 5.98
C VAL A 161 -8.07 -5.42 5.39
N GLN A 162 -8.25 -6.60 5.99
CA GLN A 162 -7.74 -7.86 5.46
C GLN A 162 -8.31 -8.17 4.07
N THR A 163 -9.60 -7.91 3.87
CA THR A 163 -10.24 -8.10 2.56
C THR A 163 -9.59 -7.21 1.51
N VAL A 164 -9.44 -5.91 1.78
CA VAL A 164 -8.85 -4.95 0.84
C VAL A 164 -7.38 -5.24 0.56
N LEU A 165 -6.57 -5.55 1.57
CA LEU A 165 -5.15 -5.91 1.37
C LEU A 165 -5.00 -7.17 0.53
N ASN A 166 -5.85 -8.18 0.72
CA ASN A 166 -5.86 -9.36 -0.14
C ASN A 166 -6.26 -9.03 -1.58
N GLY A 167 -7.22 -8.12 -1.78
CA GLY A 167 -7.57 -7.60 -3.10
C GLY A 167 -6.39 -6.90 -3.77
N MET A 168 -5.66 -6.06 -3.01
CA MET A 168 -4.46 -5.38 -3.50
C MET A 168 -3.36 -6.36 -3.93
N LEU A 169 -3.15 -7.46 -3.20
CA LEU A 169 -2.21 -8.53 -3.58
C LEU A 169 -2.61 -9.21 -4.90
N PHE A 170 -3.90 -9.48 -5.10
CA PHE A 170 -4.38 -10.07 -6.34
C PHE A 170 -4.19 -9.13 -7.54
N VAL A 171 -4.53 -7.85 -7.37
CA VAL A 171 -4.31 -6.83 -8.39
C VAL A 171 -2.82 -6.67 -8.71
N LEU A 172 -1.96 -6.74 -7.70
CA LEU A 172 -0.51 -6.67 -7.88
C LEU A 172 0.04 -7.85 -8.71
N ASP A 173 -0.52 -9.06 -8.53
CA ASP A 173 -0.18 -10.21 -9.36
C ASP A 173 -0.56 -9.99 -10.83
N ILE A 174 -1.70 -9.34 -11.10
CA ILE A 174 -2.09 -8.93 -12.46
C ILE A 174 -1.10 -7.92 -13.03
N TYR A 175 -0.65 -6.95 -12.22
CA TYR A 175 0.36 -5.98 -12.66
C TYR A 175 1.66 -6.68 -13.04
N LYS A 176 2.13 -7.61 -12.19
CA LYS A 176 3.35 -8.38 -12.43
C LYS A 176 3.24 -9.21 -13.72
N LYS A 177 2.13 -9.93 -13.92
CA LYS A 177 1.88 -10.70 -15.15
C LYS A 177 1.82 -9.82 -16.39
N THR A 178 1.24 -8.63 -16.27
CA THR A 178 1.21 -7.64 -17.35
C THR A 178 2.63 -7.17 -17.70
N ASN A 179 3.45 -6.86 -16.69
CA ASN A 179 4.84 -6.45 -16.89
C ASN A 179 5.70 -7.57 -17.50
N GLU A 180 5.54 -8.83 -17.07
CA GLU A 180 6.27 -9.94 -17.70
C GLU A 180 5.83 -10.16 -19.16
N SER A 181 4.54 -9.96 -19.48
CA SER A 181 4.06 -10.03 -20.86
C SER A 181 4.64 -8.89 -21.72
N GLU A 182 4.66 -7.67 -21.19
CA GLU A 182 5.29 -6.49 -21.81
C GLU A 182 6.78 -6.75 -22.07
N LYS A 183 7.52 -7.21 -21.05
CA LYS A 183 8.92 -7.58 -21.13
C LYS A 183 9.19 -8.59 -22.24
N GLN A 184 8.43 -9.69 -22.29
CA GLN A 184 8.61 -10.69 -23.34
C GLN A 184 8.39 -10.08 -24.74
N SER A 185 7.35 -9.27 -24.91
CA SER A 185 7.07 -8.60 -26.18
C SER A 185 8.22 -7.67 -26.62
N VAL A 186 8.66 -6.79 -25.71
CA VAL A 186 9.70 -5.80 -25.98
C VAL A 186 11.05 -6.45 -26.26
N ILE A 187 11.46 -7.40 -25.42
CA ILE A 187 12.76 -8.07 -25.54
C ILE A 187 12.83 -8.91 -26.83
N ASN A 188 11.78 -9.68 -27.13
CA ASN A 188 11.75 -10.51 -28.34
C ASN A 188 11.73 -9.64 -29.62
N THR A 189 11.07 -8.48 -29.56
CA THR A 189 11.07 -7.53 -30.67
C THR A 189 12.47 -6.98 -30.90
N LEU A 190 13.13 -6.46 -29.86
CA LEU A 190 14.50 -5.94 -29.97
C LEU A 190 15.47 -6.99 -30.49
N GLN A 191 15.43 -8.21 -29.95
CA GLN A 191 16.31 -9.31 -30.41
C GLN A 191 16.13 -9.63 -31.89
N ARG A 192 14.88 -9.66 -32.37
CA ARG A 192 14.55 -9.89 -33.78
C ARG A 192 15.09 -8.76 -34.67
N GLU A 193 14.82 -7.50 -34.31
CA GLU A 193 15.23 -6.35 -35.11
C GLU A 193 16.76 -6.20 -35.15
N ILE A 194 17.46 -6.52 -34.06
CA ILE A 194 18.93 -6.57 -34.02
C ILE A 194 19.44 -7.66 -34.98
N LEU A 195 18.84 -8.85 -34.98
CA LEU A 195 19.24 -9.94 -35.87
C LEU A 195 19.05 -9.56 -37.35
N ILE A 196 17.91 -8.97 -37.70
CA ILE A 196 17.62 -8.49 -39.06
C ILE A 196 18.65 -7.43 -39.47
N SER A 197 18.85 -6.41 -38.63
CA SER A 197 19.81 -5.33 -38.88
C SER A 197 21.24 -5.86 -39.08
N ASN A 198 21.62 -6.90 -38.33
CA ASN A 198 22.93 -7.55 -38.46
C ASN A 198 23.06 -8.26 -39.82
N ASN A 199 22.02 -8.98 -40.25
CA ASN A 199 22.00 -9.65 -41.55
C ASN A 199 22.02 -8.66 -42.73
N GLU A 200 21.47 -7.47 -42.56
CA GLU A 200 21.49 -6.37 -43.54
C GLU A 200 22.81 -5.56 -43.52
N GLY A 201 23.72 -5.83 -42.59
CA GLY A 201 24.99 -5.11 -42.45
C GLY A 201 24.89 -3.73 -41.80
N ASN A 202 23.76 -3.41 -41.16
CA ASN A 202 23.50 -2.13 -40.52
C ASN A 202 24.12 -2.04 -39.11
N LEU A 203 25.45 -1.99 -39.02
CA LEU A 203 26.20 -2.08 -37.75
C LEU A 203 25.81 -1.03 -36.71
N LEU A 204 25.47 0.20 -37.12
CA LEU A 204 25.01 1.24 -36.19
C LEU A 204 23.70 0.84 -35.49
N LEU A 205 22.74 0.28 -36.23
CA LEU A 205 21.47 -0.20 -35.67
C LEU A 205 21.68 -1.39 -34.74
N VAL A 206 22.65 -2.26 -35.04
CA VAL A 206 23.03 -3.36 -34.15
C VAL A 206 23.58 -2.82 -32.82
N VAL A 207 24.46 -1.82 -32.84
CA VAL A 207 25.01 -1.22 -31.61
C VAL A 207 23.91 -0.54 -30.79
N LEU A 208 23.09 0.31 -31.43
CA LEU A 208 22.00 1.02 -30.75
C LEU A 208 20.96 0.04 -30.18
N GLY A 209 20.59 -0.99 -30.95
CA GLY A 209 19.67 -2.03 -30.52
C GLY A 209 20.20 -2.81 -29.33
N ASN A 210 21.49 -3.19 -29.32
CA ASN A 210 22.11 -3.87 -28.19
C ASN A 210 22.11 -3.01 -26.92
N VAL A 211 22.43 -1.71 -27.03
CA VAL A 211 22.36 -0.78 -25.89
C VAL A 211 20.93 -0.71 -25.35
N GLN A 212 19.94 -0.56 -26.23
CA GLN A 212 18.53 -0.51 -25.83
C GLN A 212 18.06 -1.83 -25.18
N LEU A 213 18.50 -2.98 -25.72
CA LEU A 213 18.19 -4.29 -25.17
C LEU A 213 18.74 -4.44 -23.75
N GLN A 214 20.00 -4.09 -23.51
CA GLN A 214 20.60 -4.14 -22.18
C GLN A 214 19.88 -3.21 -21.19
N ASN A 215 19.56 -1.99 -21.62
CA ASN A 215 18.80 -1.04 -20.82
C ASN A 215 17.43 -1.60 -20.43
N LYS A 216 16.71 -2.22 -21.38
CA LYS A 216 15.40 -2.84 -21.10
C LYS A 216 15.50 -4.05 -20.20
N ILE A 217 16.51 -4.91 -20.36
CA ILE A 217 16.73 -6.04 -19.45
C ILE A 217 16.93 -5.55 -18.02
N LYS A 218 17.76 -4.52 -17.82
CA LYS A 218 18.00 -3.92 -16.51
C LYS A 218 16.72 -3.30 -15.93
N GLU A 219 16.03 -2.46 -16.70
CA GLU A 219 14.77 -1.82 -16.28
C GLU A 219 13.75 -2.87 -15.82
N TYR A 220 13.53 -3.93 -16.61
CA TYR A 220 12.56 -4.95 -16.24
C TYR A 220 12.98 -5.76 -15.01
N ALA A 221 14.28 -6.01 -14.81
CA ALA A 221 14.76 -6.71 -13.62
C ALA A 221 14.50 -5.89 -12.34
N GLU A 222 14.79 -4.58 -12.37
CA GLU A 222 14.52 -3.65 -11.27
C GLU A 222 13.01 -3.60 -10.95
N VAL A 223 12.18 -3.45 -11.98
CA VAL A 223 10.73 -3.42 -11.82
C VAL A 223 10.18 -4.75 -11.28
N SER A 224 10.69 -5.90 -11.74
CA SER A 224 10.27 -7.20 -11.19
C SER A 224 10.59 -7.30 -9.70
N SER A 225 11.74 -6.78 -9.25
CA SER A 225 12.06 -6.66 -7.82
C SER A 225 11.07 -5.76 -7.08
N ASN A 226 10.66 -4.64 -7.67
CA ASN A 226 9.68 -3.74 -7.06
C ASN A 226 8.31 -4.42 -6.85
N TYR A 227 7.88 -5.28 -7.78
CA TYR A 227 6.66 -6.08 -7.58
C TYR A 227 6.77 -7.03 -6.39
N ASP A 228 7.91 -7.71 -6.24
CA ASP A 228 8.14 -8.65 -5.12
C ASP A 228 8.21 -7.92 -3.78
N ASN A 229 8.88 -6.76 -3.74
CA ASN A 229 8.94 -5.91 -2.57
C ASN A 229 7.55 -5.39 -2.20
N ALA A 230 6.74 -4.95 -3.17
CA ALA A 230 5.39 -4.44 -2.90
C ALA A 230 4.47 -5.55 -2.37
N TYR A 231 4.62 -6.76 -2.93
CA TYR A 231 3.89 -7.94 -2.47
C TYR A 231 4.24 -8.29 -1.03
N SER A 232 5.55 -8.31 -0.72
CA SER A 232 6.05 -8.53 0.64
C SER A 232 5.52 -7.46 1.61
N GLY A 233 5.62 -6.18 1.23
CA GLY A 233 5.14 -5.06 2.04
C GLY A 233 3.65 -5.16 2.39
N ILE A 234 2.79 -5.43 1.40
CA ILE A 234 1.34 -5.59 1.64
C ILE A 234 1.07 -6.79 2.56
N LYS A 235 1.78 -7.92 2.37
CA LYS A 235 1.65 -9.08 3.26
C LYS A 235 2.07 -8.77 4.69
N THR A 236 3.18 -8.06 4.87
CA THR A 236 3.69 -7.66 6.19
C THR A 236 2.72 -6.70 6.88
N ILE A 237 2.13 -5.74 6.14
CA ILE A 237 1.07 -4.88 6.65
C ILE A 237 -0.13 -5.71 7.10
N ALA A 238 -0.62 -6.64 6.27
CA ALA A 238 -1.75 -7.51 6.60
C ALA A 238 -1.48 -8.35 7.85
N ALA A 239 -0.29 -8.94 7.95
CA ALA A 239 0.12 -9.72 9.11
C ALA A 239 0.20 -8.87 10.38
N GLY A 240 0.79 -7.66 10.31
CA GLY A 240 0.84 -6.73 11.44
C GLY A 240 -0.54 -6.32 11.93
N HIS A 241 -1.44 -6.01 11.01
CA HIS A 241 -2.82 -5.65 11.36
C HIS A 241 -3.56 -6.81 12.04
N GLN A 242 -3.41 -8.02 11.49
CA GLN A 242 -3.99 -9.22 12.08
C GLN A 242 -3.40 -9.50 13.48
N LYS A 243 -2.09 -9.31 13.68
CA LYS A 243 -1.46 -9.46 15.00
C LYS A 243 -2.00 -8.46 16.02
N LEU A 244 -2.21 -7.20 15.62
CA LEU A 244 -2.85 -6.19 16.46
C LEU A 244 -4.28 -6.62 16.85
N TYR A 245 -5.03 -7.19 15.91
CA TYR A 245 -6.37 -7.70 16.17
C TYR A 245 -6.38 -8.92 17.09
N ASP A 246 -5.49 -9.88 16.88
CA ASP A 246 -5.41 -11.11 17.68
C ASP A 246 -5.06 -10.83 19.15
N ASN A 247 -4.28 -9.78 19.39
CA ASN A 247 -3.80 -9.38 20.73
C ASN A 247 -4.44 -8.06 21.19
N ILE A 248 -5.65 -7.77 20.74
CA ILE A 248 -6.31 -6.46 20.93
C ILE A 248 -6.43 -6.03 22.39
N ASN A 249 -6.53 -6.98 23.33
CA ASN A 249 -6.66 -6.69 24.76
C ASN A 249 -5.32 -6.38 25.45
N ASP A 250 -4.21 -6.69 24.77
CA ASP A 250 -2.84 -6.63 25.31
C ASP A 250 -1.94 -5.72 24.44
N ILE A 251 -2.53 -4.76 23.73
CA ILE A 251 -1.78 -3.92 22.75
C ILE A 251 -0.72 -3.02 23.39
N SER A 252 -0.75 -2.81 24.70
CA SER A 252 0.28 -2.07 25.44
C SER A 252 1.28 -2.99 26.17
N ASN A 253 1.18 -4.31 25.98
CA ASN A 253 2.09 -5.28 26.57
C ASN A 253 3.48 -5.16 25.92
N SER A 254 4.55 -5.24 26.71
CA SER A 254 5.92 -5.10 26.22
C SER A 254 6.32 -6.11 25.13
N ASP A 255 5.84 -7.35 25.23
CA ASP A 255 6.16 -8.39 24.25
C ASP A 255 5.41 -8.17 22.95
N MET A 256 4.17 -7.68 23.05
CA MET A 256 3.37 -7.25 21.90
C MET A 256 4.01 -6.03 21.22
N ASN A 257 4.47 -5.05 21.99
CA ASN A 257 5.16 -3.87 21.47
C ASN A 257 6.42 -4.27 20.69
N LYS A 258 7.24 -5.19 21.21
CA LYS A 258 8.42 -5.69 20.50
C LYS A 258 8.06 -6.38 19.18
N LEU A 259 7.00 -7.20 19.18
CA LEU A 259 6.54 -7.88 17.97
C LEU A 259 6.12 -6.88 16.90
N ILE A 260 5.28 -5.91 17.26
CA ILE A 260 4.78 -4.90 16.32
C ILE A 260 5.90 -3.97 15.85
N GLU A 261 6.84 -3.60 16.73
CA GLU A 261 8.01 -2.82 16.33
C GLU A 261 8.89 -3.58 15.34
N GLY A 262 9.04 -4.90 15.51
CA GLY A 262 9.70 -5.77 14.53
C GLY A 262 9.03 -5.69 13.16
N ILE A 263 7.70 -5.79 13.12
CA ILE A 263 6.92 -5.68 11.88
C ILE A 263 7.05 -4.29 11.25
N ALA A 264 7.03 -3.22 12.05
CA ALA A 264 7.24 -1.85 11.57
C ALA A 264 8.61 -1.71 10.89
N ASN A 265 9.66 -2.29 11.51
CA ASN A 265 11.00 -2.31 10.93
C ASN A 265 11.06 -3.15 9.64
N ASP A 266 10.37 -4.29 9.56
CA ASP A 266 10.30 -5.08 8.33
C ASP A 266 9.63 -4.30 7.19
N ILE A 267 8.56 -3.55 7.48
CA ILE A 267 7.90 -2.66 6.50
C ILE A 267 8.87 -1.57 6.05
N LYS A 268 9.60 -0.98 6.99
CA LYS A 268 10.61 0.05 6.70
C LYS A 268 11.72 -0.49 5.80
N LEU A 269 12.24 -1.69 6.06
CA LEU A 269 13.26 -2.33 5.22
C LEU A 269 12.74 -2.59 3.81
N VAL A 270 11.50 -3.06 3.68
CA VAL A 270 10.83 -3.21 2.38
C VAL A 270 10.71 -1.86 1.69
N ARG A 271 10.32 -0.80 2.40
CA ARG A 271 10.24 0.55 1.84
C ARG A 271 11.60 1.05 1.34
N ASP A 272 12.62 0.96 2.18
CA ASP A 272 13.97 1.47 1.87
C ASP A 272 14.59 0.74 0.67
N SER A 273 14.19 -0.52 0.43
CA SER A 273 14.58 -1.26 -0.78
C SER A 273 14.08 -0.63 -2.08
N PHE A 274 13.02 0.18 -2.06
CA PHE A 274 12.56 0.95 -3.22
C PHE A 274 13.39 2.22 -3.45
N GLU A 275 13.86 2.87 -2.38
CA GLU A 275 14.60 4.13 -2.48
C GLU A 275 16.03 3.93 -3.00
N ILE A 276 16.65 2.79 -2.69
CA ILE A 276 18.00 2.43 -3.16
C ILE A 276 18.05 2.26 -4.69
N ILE A 277 16.93 1.94 -5.34
CA ILE A 277 16.87 1.73 -6.81
C ILE A 277 16.78 3.07 -7.56
N HIS A 278 16.47 4.18 -6.87
CA HIS A 278 16.31 5.51 -7.48
C HIS A 278 17.54 6.43 -7.33
N ASN A 279 18.65 5.95 -6.73
CA ASN A 279 19.95 6.64 -6.63
C ASN A 279 21.03 5.89 -7.42
#